data_AF-A0A6L4ZNS9-F1
#
_entry.id   AF-A0A6L4ZNS9-F1
#
_cell.length_a   1.000
_cell.length_b   1.000
_cell.length_c   1.000
_cell.angle_alpha   90.00
_cell.angle_beta   90.00
_cell.angle_gamma   90.00
#
_symmetry.space_group_name_H-M   'P 1'
#
loop_
_entity.id
_entity.type
_entity.pdbx_description
1 polymer ?
#
loop_
_entity_poly.entity_id
_entity_poly.type
_entity_poly.pdbx_seq_one_letter_code
_entity_poly.pdbx_strand_id
1 'polypeptide(L)'
;MNKLKFFRLVLAVLLVAPLVIPPKAFLAGKREVIHLKVSKVFLSLVTPLQTSNIKILSPDGKINPVVNSGNTLKLQIVDSNNQPVTGFTLESGSPNVVSIVDSAQGMIRGNNSGYGTITVRRGNETSSTFIIVTKVNKGKGAKVLGQADQDISGAIYLADPIKNQILKVDDVQQPAIIYAGTGTKGKLDGERTRQAQFAGPIGICVDDRARSGIFIADTLNHSIRKIGFDNGVQTMLGTGSPGLLTALMSSDEMTFINPNDITLSSPQGVAVDSGGNIFIADTDNHAIYFVDFS
;
A
#
# COMPACT_ATOMS: atom_id res chain seq x y z
N MET A 1 -64.41 -0.80 26.18
CA MET A 1 -65.02 -1.92 25.42
C MET A 1 -63.93 -2.93 25.12
N ASN A 2 -63.97 -4.09 25.80
CA ASN A 2 -63.51 -5.45 25.43
C ASN A 2 -62.30 -5.59 24.46
N LYS A 3 -61.23 -6.35 24.71
CA LYS A 3 -61.12 -7.69 25.33
C LYS A 3 -59.65 -8.03 25.64
N LEU A 4 -59.47 -9.11 26.40
CA LEU A 4 -58.29 -9.59 27.12
C LEU A 4 -57.56 -10.76 26.40
N LYS A 5 -56.27 -10.97 26.76
CA LYS A 5 -55.40 -12.19 26.64
C LYS A 5 -54.74 -12.44 25.25
N PHE A 6 -53.54 -13.03 25.05
CA PHE A 6 -52.70 -14.02 25.79
C PHE A 6 -51.19 -13.93 25.39
N PHE A 7 -50.31 -14.58 26.19
CA PHE A 7 -48.85 -14.80 26.02
C PHE A 7 -48.47 -15.79 24.89
N ARG A 8 -47.29 -15.64 24.24
CA ARG A 8 -46.23 -16.68 24.08
C ARG A 8 -44.97 -16.18 23.36
N LEU A 9 -43.83 -16.63 23.89
CA LEU A 9 -42.44 -16.50 23.45
C LEU A 9 -42.10 -17.59 22.42
N VAL A 10 -41.46 -17.29 21.27
CA VAL A 10 -40.54 -18.19 20.54
C VAL A 10 -39.50 -17.39 19.71
N LEU A 11 -38.24 -17.63 20.07
CA LEU A 11 -36.97 -17.79 19.33
C LEU A 11 -36.73 -17.21 17.91
N ALA A 12 -35.49 -16.72 17.76
CA ALA A 12 -34.80 -16.09 16.64
C ALA A 12 -34.75 -16.86 15.31
N VAL A 13 -34.53 -16.14 14.19
CA VAL A 13 -33.38 -16.30 13.25
C VAL A 13 -33.26 -15.05 12.36
N LEU A 14 -32.02 -14.62 12.17
CA LEU A 14 -31.48 -13.56 11.32
C LEU A 14 -31.73 -13.81 9.83
N LEU A 15 -32.05 -12.79 9.01
CA LEU A 15 -31.40 -12.57 7.69
C LEU A 15 -31.84 -11.23 7.05
N VAL A 16 -30.83 -10.37 6.84
CA VAL A 16 -30.51 -9.48 5.70
C VAL A 16 -31.63 -8.62 5.04
N ALA A 17 -31.34 -7.31 4.98
CA ALA A 17 -32.11 -6.22 4.38
C ALA A 17 -32.29 -6.32 2.83
N PRO A 18 -33.13 -5.46 2.20
CA PRO A 18 -32.65 -4.11 1.88
C PRO A 18 -33.65 -2.98 2.18
N LEU A 19 -33.05 -1.83 2.48
CA LEU A 19 -33.65 -0.54 2.72
C LEU A 19 -34.04 0.12 1.37
N VAL A 20 -35.30 0.53 1.23
CA VAL A 20 -35.74 1.54 0.24
C VAL A 20 -36.53 2.61 0.99
N ILE A 21 -36.02 3.84 0.96
CA ILE A 21 -36.56 5.11 1.51
C ILE A 21 -37.38 5.77 0.36
N PRO A 22 -38.49 6.55 0.51
CA PRO A 22 -38.71 7.74 1.38
C PRO A 22 -40.21 7.93 1.82
N PRO A 23 -40.73 9.09 2.34
CA PRO A 23 -40.15 10.42 2.53
C PRO A 23 -40.41 11.16 3.87
N LYS A 24 -39.49 12.11 4.13
CA LYS A 24 -39.61 13.41 4.82
C LYS A 24 -40.80 13.66 5.77
N ALA A 25 -40.47 13.88 7.04
CA ALA A 25 -41.02 15.00 7.80
C ALA A 25 -39.96 15.54 8.78
N PHE A 26 -39.57 16.79 8.52
CA PHE A 26 -38.70 17.62 9.33
C PHE A 26 -39.53 18.21 10.48
N LEU A 27 -39.03 18.21 11.72
CA LEU A 27 -39.00 19.38 12.63
C LEU A 27 -38.57 19.04 14.07
N ALA A 28 -37.64 19.88 14.56
CA ALA A 28 -37.55 20.43 15.91
C ALA A 28 -37.09 19.54 17.09
N GLY A 29 -35.78 19.59 17.31
CA GLY A 29 -35.09 19.74 18.60
C GLY A 29 -35.80 19.39 19.92
N LYS A 30 -35.33 18.30 20.55
CA LYS A 30 -35.12 18.20 21.99
C LYS A 30 -33.95 17.26 22.24
N ARG A 31 -32.90 17.72 22.93
CA ARG A 31 -31.81 16.89 23.42
C ARG A 31 -32.37 16.00 24.55
N GLU A 32 -32.53 14.70 24.32
CA GLU A 32 -32.70 13.75 25.42
C GLU A 32 -31.33 13.39 25.99
N VAL A 33 -31.12 13.77 27.26
CA VAL A 33 -29.95 13.37 28.05
C VAL A 33 -30.26 11.99 28.64
N ILE A 34 -29.55 10.96 28.18
CA ILE A 34 -29.65 9.61 28.76
C ILE A 34 -28.89 9.61 30.09
N HIS A 35 -29.60 9.53 31.21
CA HIS A 35 -29.01 9.24 32.51
C HIS A 35 -28.84 7.72 32.67
N LEU A 36 -27.63 7.21 32.48
CA LEU A 36 -27.28 5.83 32.83
C LEU A 36 -27.14 5.70 34.34
N LYS A 37 -28.07 4.98 34.97
CA LYS A 37 -28.04 4.65 36.39
C LYS A 37 -27.18 3.39 36.59
N VAL A 38 -25.98 3.55 37.15
CA VAL A 38 -25.11 2.41 37.48
C VAL A 38 -25.60 1.78 38.79
N SER A 39 -26.24 0.61 38.69
CA SER A 39 -26.56 -0.21 39.86
C SER A 39 -25.29 -0.91 40.33
N LYS A 40 -24.95 -0.73 41.62
CA LYS A 40 -23.88 -1.48 42.30
C LYS A 40 -24.11 -2.98 42.16
N VAL A 41 -23.24 -3.65 41.41
CA VAL A 41 -23.13 -5.11 41.43
C VAL A 41 -22.27 -5.49 42.64
N PHE A 42 -22.80 -6.37 43.49
CA PHE A 42 -22.06 -6.96 44.60
C PHE A 42 -20.82 -7.68 44.08
N LEU A 43 -19.64 -7.23 44.50
CA LEU A 43 -18.39 -7.92 44.25
C LEU A 43 -18.28 -9.05 45.29
N SER A 44 -18.62 -10.29 44.90
CA SER A 44 -18.13 -11.45 45.64
C SER A 44 -16.61 -11.44 45.56
N LEU A 45 -15.93 -11.65 46.69
CA LEU A 45 -14.48 -11.84 46.77
C LEU A 45 -14.07 -13.04 45.89
N VAL A 46 -13.81 -12.77 44.62
CA VAL A 46 -13.03 -13.66 43.77
C VAL A 46 -11.59 -13.35 44.14
N THR A 47 -10.92 -14.28 44.80
CA THR A 47 -9.46 -14.28 44.91
C THR A 47 -8.89 -13.95 43.53
N PRO A 48 -8.01 -12.94 43.37
CA PRO A 48 -7.46 -12.65 42.05
C PRO A 48 -6.83 -13.95 41.51
N LEU A 49 -7.28 -14.38 40.33
CA LEU A 49 -6.55 -15.41 39.58
C LEU A 49 -5.10 -14.96 39.53
N GLN A 50 -4.17 -15.84 39.93
CA GLN A 50 -2.74 -15.59 39.83
C GLN A 50 -2.45 -15.01 38.44
N THR A 51 -2.05 -13.74 38.41
CA THR A 51 -1.53 -13.11 37.20
C THR A 51 -0.34 -13.95 36.76
N SER A 52 -0.42 -14.55 35.57
CA SER A 52 0.65 -15.40 35.07
C SER A 52 1.98 -14.64 35.08
N ASN A 53 2.96 -15.12 35.84
CA ASN A 53 4.28 -14.49 35.91
C ASN A 53 5.15 -14.78 34.68
N ILE A 54 4.61 -15.48 33.67
CA ILE A 54 5.36 -15.92 32.49
C ILE A 54 5.11 -14.96 31.32
N LYS A 55 6.19 -14.52 30.68
CA LYS A 55 6.20 -13.77 29.42
C LYS A 55 6.74 -14.65 28.30
N ILE A 56 6.19 -14.46 27.11
CA ILE A 56 6.64 -15.08 25.87
C ILE A 56 7.29 -13.97 25.03
N LEU A 57 8.58 -14.09 24.80
CA LEU A 57 9.35 -13.12 24.03
C LEU A 57 9.98 -13.77 22.80
N SER A 58 10.29 -12.94 21.82
CA SER A 58 11.16 -13.28 20.69
C SER A 58 12.64 -13.35 21.13
N PRO A 59 13.54 -13.90 20.31
CA PRO A 59 14.98 -13.89 20.60
C PRO A 59 15.57 -12.50 20.90
N ASP A 60 14.99 -11.44 20.34
CA ASP A 60 15.36 -10.04 20.59
C ASP A 60 14.56 -9.39 21.74
N GLY A 61 13.82 -10.17 22.52
CA GLY A 61 13.14 -9.72 23.74
C GLY A 61 11.80 -9.02 23.52
N LYS A 62 11.21 -9.04 22.31
CA LYS A 62 9.91 -8.40 22.03
C LYS A 62 8.73 -9.33 22.28
N ILE A 63 7.61 -8.75 22.73
CA ILE A 63 6.38 -9.47 23.11
C ILE A 63 5.54 -10.04 21.95
N ASN A 64 5.82 -9.62 20.70
CA ASN A 64 5.13 -10.11 19.49
C ASN A 64 6.14 -10.75 18.54
N PRO A 65 6.51 -12.03 18.75
CA PRO A 65 7.50 -12.69 17.93
C PRO A 65 7.10 -12.78 16.46
N VAL A 66 8.06 -12.51 15.58
CA VAL A 66 7.90 -12.62 14.13
C VAL A 66 8.74 -13.78 13.62
N VAL A 67 8.15 -14.67 12.83
CA VAL A 67 8.84 -15.79 12.18
C VAL A 67 8.52 -15.81 10.69
N ASN A 68 9.52 -16.12 9.87
CA ASN A 68 9.28 -16.31 8.44
C ASN A 68 8.61 -17.67 8.20
N SER A 69 7.63 -17.72 7.31
CA SER A 69 7.01 -18.96 6.83
C SER A 69 8.09 -19.91 6.29
N GLY A 70 8.02 -21.18 6.69
CA GLY A 70 9.01 -22.21 6.43
C GLY A 70 10.13 -22.30 7.47
N ASN A 71 10.38 -21.25 8.26
CA ASN A 71 11.46 -21.16 9.23
C ASN A 71 10.98 -21.44 10.67
N THR A 72 11.95 -21.76 11.53
CA THR A 72 11.74 -21.95 12.97
C THR A 72 12.18 -20.72 13.76
N LEU A 73 11.54 -20.49 14.91
CA LEU A 73 11.89 -19.47 15.88
C LEU A 73 11.96 -20.07 17.27
N LYS A 74 13.00 -19.74 18.04
CA LYS A 74 13.10 -20.08 19.46
C LYS A 74 12.50 -18.97 20.30
N LEU A 75 11.41 -19.24 21.00
CA LEU A 75 10.82 -18.31 21.94
C LEU A 75 11.63 -18.27 23.24
N GLN A 76 11.71 -17.09 23.86
CA GLN A 76 12.20 -16.93 25.22
C GLN A 76 11.01 -16.96 26.17
N ILE A 77 10.96 -17.96 27.03
CA ILE A 77 9.94 -18.08 28.09
C ILE A 77 10.60 -17.61 29.37
N VAL A 78 10.12 -16.49 29.91
CA VAL A 78 10.77 -15.82 31.05
C VAL A 78 9.76 -15.45 32.13
N ASP A 79 10.23 -15.27 33.36
CA ASP A 79 9.40 -14.80 34.47
C ASP A 79 9.22 -13.26 34.46
N SER A 80 8.59 -12.72 35.52
CA SER A 80 8.39 -11.28 35.68
C SER A 80 9.70 -10.48 35.72
N ASN A 81 10.79 -11.11 36.15
CA ASN A 81 12.13 -10.57 36.26
C ASN A 81 13.00 -10.88 35.03
N ASN A 82 12.39 -11.35 33.94
CA ASN A 82 13.03 -11.77 32.70
C ASN A 82 14.05 -12.92 32.87
N GLN A 83 13.94 -13.72 33.93
CA GLN A 83 14.77 -14.92 34.10
C GLN A 83 14.18 -16.10 33.30
N PRO A 84 15.02 -16.93 32.64
CA PRO A 84 14.54 -18.08 31.88
C PRO A 84 13.71 -19.05 32.72
N VAL A 85 12.58 -19.47 32.19
CA VAL A 85 11.67 -20.43 32.81
C VAL A 85 11.79 -21.78 32.09
N THR A 86 11.86 -22.87 32.85
CA THR A 86 11.92 -24.26 32.35
C THR A 86 10.72 -25.08 32.85
N GLY A 87 10.54 -26.29 32.29
CA GLY A 87 9.44 -27.19 32.67
C GLY A 87 8.07 -26.71 32.20
N PHE A 88 8.03 -25.93 31.13
CA PHE A 88 6.81 -25.47 30.49
C PHE A 88 6.43 -26.36 29.30
N THR A 89 5.19 -26.23 28.85
CA THR A 89 4.68 -26.81 27.62
C THR A 89 4.13 -25.72 26.70
N LEU A 90 4.18 -25.94 25.40
CA LEU A 90 3.65 -25.06 24.38
C LEU A 90 2.44 -25.69 23.68
N GLU A 91 1.43 -24.87 23.45
CA GLU A 91 0.26 -25.20 22.63
C GLU A 91 0.07 -24.12 21.57
N SER A 92 -0.28 -24.54 20.35
CA SER A 92 -0.67 -23.61 19.29
C SER A 92 -2.18 -23.58 19.16
N GLY A 93 -2.77 -22.38 19.28
CA GLY A 93 -4.18 -22.16 18.95
C GLY A 93 -4.42 -21.99 17.45
N SER A 94 -3.36 -22.00 16.63
CA SER A 94 -3.45 -21.81 15.18
C SER A 94 -2.41 -22.68 14.45
N PRO A 95 -2.51 -24.02 14.53
CA PRO A 95 -1.50 -24.95 14.01
C PRO A 95 -1.21 -24.79 12.52
N ASN A 96 -2.22 -24.36 11.73
CA ASN A 96 -2.07 -24.06 10.31
C ASN A 96 -1.20 -22.82 10.02
N VAL A 97 -1.10 -21.89 10.97
CA VAL A 97 -0.30 -20.66 10.86
C VAL A 97 1.05 -20.86 11.54
N VAL A 98 1.07 -21.38 12.77
CA VAL A 98 2.27 -21.64 13.57
C VAL A 98 2.16 -22.98 14.28
N SER A 99 3.15 -23.86 14.14
CA SER A 99 3.18 -25.17 14.82
C SER A 99 4.32 -25.28 15.84
N ILE A 100 4.16 -26.16 16.83
CA ILE A 100 5.21 -26.47 17.80
C ILE A 100 6.21 -27.44 17.17
N VAL A 101 7.50 -27.14 17.27
CA VAL A 101 8.59 -28.01 16.81
C VAL A 101 9.21 -28.76 18.00
N ASP A 102 9.52 -28.02 19.06
CA ASP A 102 10.00 -28.58 20.32
C ASP A 102 9.42 -27.74 21.46
N SER A 103 8.46 -28.33 22.18
CA SER A 103 7.77 -27.69 23.29
C SER A 103 8.71 -27.39 24.45
N ALA A 104 9.65 -28.28 24.78
CA ALA A 104 10.50 -28.12 25.96
C ALA A 104 11.57 -27.05 25.74
N GLN A 105 11.97 -26.82 24.49
CA GLN A 105 12.95 -25.81 24.10
C GLN A 105 12.34 -24.49 23.62
N GLY A 106 11.02 -24.37 23.56
CA GLY A 106 10.34 -23.17 23.07
C GLY A 106 10.42 -22.97 21.55
N MET A 107 10.65 -24.04 20.78
CA MET A 107 10.81 -23.96 19.32
C MET A 107 9.47 -24.04 18.61
N ILE A 108 9.19 -23.06 17.76
CA ILE A 108 8.01 -22.99 16.89
C ILE A 108 8.41 -22.91 15.41
N ARG A 109 7.48 -23.21 14.50
CA ARG A 109 7.64 -23.02 13.06
C ARG A 109 6.51 -22.17 12.49
N GLY A 110 6.85 -21.18 11.66
CA GLY A 110 5.86 -20.50 10.85
C GLY A 110 5.48 -21.36 9.64
N ASN A 111 4.20 -21.69 9.48
CA ASN A 111 3.69 -22.50 8.38
C ASN A 111 3.14 -21.60 7.28
N ASN A 112 2.00 -20.95 7.52
CA ASN A 112 1.35 -20.03 6.58
C ASN A 112 1.41 -18.60 7.12
N SER A 113 1.52 -17.61 6.23
CA SER A 113 1.52 -16.20 6.63
C SER A 113 0.21 -15.81 7.30
N GLY A 114 0.29 -15.02 8.37
CA GLY A 114 -0.86 -14.58 9.14
C GLY A 114 -0.54 -14.39 10.62
N TYR A 115 -1.58 -14.31 11.44
CA TYR A 115 -1.49 -14.23 12.90
C TYR A 115 -1.89 -15.57 13.51
N GLY A 116 -1.00 -16.15 14.31
CA GLY A 116 -1.28 -17.35 15.09
C GLY A 116 -1.10 -17.08 16.58
N THR A 117 -1.62 -17.96 17.43
CA THR A 117 -1.44 -17.83 18.89
C THR A 117 -0.61 -18.97 19.44
N ILE A 118 0.32 -18.65 20.34
CA ILE A 118 1.04 -19.63 21.15
C ILE A 118 0.70 -19.40 22.61
N THR A 119 0.39 -20.50 23.29
CA THR A 119 0.12 -20.54 24.73
C THR A 119 1.21 -21.35 25.41
N VAL A 120 1.79 -20.78 26.46
CA VAL A 120 2.69 -21.46 27.40
C VAL A 120 1.88 -21.90 28.61
N ARG A 121 2.08 -23.15 29.05
CA ARG A 121 1.57 -23.68 30.32
C ARG A 121 2.69 -24.21 31.19
N ARG A 122 2.70 -23.84 32.47
CA ARG A 122 3.62 -24.37 33.50
C ARG A 122 2.88 -24.49 34.83
N GLY A 123 2.58 -25.72 35.25
CA GLY A 123 1.71 -25.94 36.42
C GLY A 123 0.36 -25.24 36.23
N ASN A 124 0.01 -24.32 37.13
CA ASN A 124 -1.21 -23.51 37.05
C ASN A 124 -1.03 -22.18 36.31
N GLU A 125 0.17 -21.84 35.86
CA GLU A 125 0.46 -20.60 35.14
C GLU A 125 0.25 -20.79 33.64
N THR A 126 -0.50 -19.87 33.01
CA THR A 126 -0.74 -19.86 31.57
C THR A 126 -0.52 -18.46 31.02
N SER A 127 0.24 -18.34 29.93
CA SER A 127 0.46 -17.07 29.21
C SER A 127 0.30 -17.30 27.72
N SER A 128 -0.20 -16.31 26.97
CA SER A 128 -0.40 -16.41 25.53
C SER A 128 0.09 -15.18 24.81
N THR A 129 0.60 -15.36 23.59
CA THR A 129 0.97 -14.25 22.69
C THR A 129 0.57 -14.53 21.25
N PHE A 130 0.47 -13.47 20.45
CA PHE A 130 0.39 -13.56 19.01
C PHE A 130 1.77 -13.78 18.40
N ILE A 131 1.84 -14.71 17.46
CA ILE A 131 2.97 -14.91 16.57
C ILE A 131 2.58 -14.37 15.21
N ILE A 132 3.41 -13.50 14.66
CA ILE A 132 3.26 -12.99 13.31
C ILE A 132 4.09 -13.88 12.39
N VAL A 133 3.43 -14.60 11.48
CA VAL A 133 4.11 -15.37 10.46
C VAL A 133 4.13 -14.57 9.18
N THR A 134 5.31 -14.22 8.70
CA THR A 134 5.47 -13.45 7.46
C THR A 134 6.00 -14.34 6.35
N LYS A 135 5.50 -14.15 5.13
CA LYS A 135 6.08 -14.78 3.95
C LYS A 135 7.00 -13.78 3.26
N VAL A 136 8.30 -13.91 3.49
CA VAL A 136 9.29 -13.14 2.74
C VAL A 136 9.54 -13.90 1.43
N ASN A 137 8.92 -13.43 0.35
CA ASN A 137 9.22 -13.93 -0.98
C ASN A 137 10.65 -13.46 -1.35
N LYS A 138 11.50 -14.36 -1.85
CA LYS A 138 12.75 -13.95 -2.50
C LYS A 138 12.39 -13.20 -3.79
N GLY A 139 12.35 -11.87 -3.74
CA GLY A 139 12.33 -11.02 -4.92
C GLY A 139 13.76 -10.72 -5.36
N LYS A 140 14.02 -10.75 -6.68
CA LYS A 140 15.07 -9.90 -7.26
C LYS A 140 14.73 -8.45 -6.88
N GLY A 141 15.75 -7.60 -6.66
CA GLY A 141 15.63 -6.26 -6.07
C GLY A 141 14.42 -5.44 -6.53
N ALA A 142 13.98 -4.49 -5.70
CA ALA A 142 12.78 -3.67 -5.90
C ALA A 142 12.41 -3.53 -7.38
N LYS A 143 11.34 -4.23 -7.79
CA LYS A 143 10.75 -4.02 -9.10
C LYS A 143 10.41 -2.53 -9.12
N VAL A 144 11.11 -1.74 -9.93
CA VAL A 144 10.70 -0.37 -10.21
C VAL A 144 9.34 -0.52 -10.86
N LEU A 145 8.29 -0.30 -10.07
CA LEU A 145 6.94 -0.15 -10.58
C LEU A 145 6.94 1.25 -11.16
N GLY A 146 6.58 1.37 -12.45
CA GLY A 146 6.32 2.70 -12.98
C GLY A 146 5.20 3.36 -12.17
N GLN A 147 5.22 4.67 -12.17
CA GLN A 147 4.21 5.45 -11.47
C GLN A 147 2.86 5.31 -12.17
N ALA A 148 1.82 5.71 -11.45
CA ALA A 148 0.47 5.80 -11.98
C ALA A 148 -0.11 7.16 -11.60
N ASP A 149 -0.93 7.70 -12.49
CA ASP A 149 -1.66 8.94 -12.25
C ASP A 149 -3.07 8.85 -12.85
N GLN A 150 -4.00 9.59 -12.27
CA GLN A 150 -5.43 9.49 -12.56
C GLN A 150 -5.93 10.78 -13.22
N ASP A 151 -6.70 10.64 -14.30
CA ASP A 151 -7.42 11.78 -14.90
C ASP A 151 -8.69 12.14 -14.11
N ILE A 152 -9.25 13.32 -14.40
CA ILE A 152 -10.48 13.82 -13.78
C ILE A 152 -11.72 12.93 -14.02
N SER A 153 -11.69 12.06 -15.04
CA SER A 153 -12.75 11.08 -15.29
C SER A 153 -12.62 9.83 -14.41
N GLY A 154 -11.47 9.68 -13.76
CA GLY A 154 -11.14 8.56 -12.90
C GLY A 154 -10.32 7.47 -13.59
N ALA A 155 -9.93 7.64 -14.86
CA ALA A 155 -9.10 6.65 -15.53
C ALA A 155 -7.65 6.77 -15.05
N ILE A 156 -7.03 5.62 -14.80
CA ILE A 156 -5.67 5.52 -14.27
C ILE A 156 -4.73 5.12 -15.39
N TYR A 157 -3.67 5.90 -15.58
CA TYR A 157 -2.58 5.60 -16.50
C TYR A 157 -1.38 5.11 -15.72
N LEU A 158 -0.73 4.06 -16.19
CA LEU A 158 0.39 3.42 -15.50
C LEU A 158 1.57 3.27 -16.44
N ALA A 159 2.76 3.62 -16.00
CA ALA A 159 3.98 3.28 -16.71
C ALA A 159 4.37 1.82 -16.41
N ASP A 160 4.63 1.02 -17.45
CA ASP A 160 5.23 -0.31 -17.34
C ASP A 160 6.68 -0.25 -17.86
N PRO A 161 7.67 0.02 -16.98
CA PRO A 161 9.07 0.15 -17.38
C PRO A 161 9.65 -1.17 -17.92
N ILE A 162 9.08 -2.32 -17.54
CA ILE A 162 9.58 -3.63 -17.99
C ILE A 162 9.11 -3.89 -19.41
N LYS A 163 7.87 -3.54 -19.72
CA LYS A 163 7.28 -3.76 -21.04
C LYS A 163 7.45 -2.60 -21.99
N ASN A 164 8.05 -1.47 -21.56
CA ASN A 164 8.21 -0.26 -22.39
C ASN A 164 6.87 0.27 -22.93
N GLN A 165 5.85 0.29 -22.07
CA GLN A 165 4.48 0.62 -22.41
C GLN A 165 3.85 1.53 -21.37
N ILE A 166 2.82 2.26 -21.78
CA ILE A 166 1.87 2.92 -20.89
C ILE A 166 0.57 2.11 -20.94
N LEU A 167 0.04 1.77 -19.78
CA LEU A 167 -1.22 1.08 -19.61
C LEU A 167 -2.30 2.07 -19.16
N LYS A 168 -3.57 1.72 -19.40
CA LYS A 168 -4.74 2.45 -18.92
C LYS A 168 -5.72 1.49 -18.26
N VAL A 169 -6.36 1.98 -17.19
CA VAL A 169 -7.45 1.31 -16.47
C VAL A 169 -8.59 2.29 -16.34
N ASP A 170 -9.71 2.05 -17.04
CA ASP A 170 -10.93 2.84 -16.91
C ASP A 170 -11.81 2.38 -15.73
N ASP A 171 -11.79 1.08 -15.43
CA ASP A 171 -12.45 0.46 -14.28
C ASP A 171 -11.44 -0.47 -13.61
N VAL A 172 -11.18 -0.24 -12.32
CA VAL A 172 -10.22 -1.03 -11.51
C VAL A 172 -10.63 -2.50 -11.35
N GLN A 173 -11.87 -2.85 -11.69
CA GLN A 173 -12.34 -4.23 -11.74
C GLN A 173 -11.95 -4.95 -13.04
N GLN A 174 -11.52 -4.20 -14.07
CA GLN A 174 -11.11 -4.71 -15.37
C GLN A 174 -9.57 -4.74 -15.49
N PRO A 175 -9.01 -5.64 -16.31
CA PRO A 175 -7.58 -5.66 -16.56
C PRO A 175 -7.14 -4.37 -17.27
N ALA A 176 -5.93 -3.90 -16.93
CA ALA A 176 -5.30 -2.79 -17.64
C ALA A 176 -5.09 -3.13 -19.12
N ILE A 177 -5.40 -2.18 -20.00
CA ILE A 177 -5.15 -2.27 -21.43
C ILE A 177 -3.89 -1.50 -21.79
N ILE A 178 -3.20 -1.92 -22.85
CA ILE A 178 -2.10 -1.11 -23.39
C ILE A 178 -2.73 0.18 -23.93
N TYR A 179 -2.23 1.33 -23.50
CA TYR A 179 -2.65 2.63 -23.99
C TYR A 179 -1.68 3.17 -25.04
N ALA A 180 -0.38 3.13 -24.74
CA ALA A 180 0.69 3.58 -25.63
C ALA A 180 1.92 2.67 -25.59
N GLY A 181 2.70 2.71 -26.66
CA GLY A 181 3.94 1.96 -26.80
C GLY A 181 3.76 0.64 -27.56
N THR A 182 4.70 0.36 -28.46
CA THR A 182 4.77 -0.93 -29.20
C THR A 182 5.19 -2.11 -28.32
N GLY A 183 5.82 -1.84 -27.17
CA GLY A 183 6.47 -2.85 -26.32
C GLY A 183 7.95 -3.09 -26.64
N THR A 184 8.40 -2.63 -27.80
CA THR A 184 9.81 -2.64 -28.18
C THR A 184 10.54 -1.48 -27.50
N LYS A 185 11.65 -1.78 -26.82
CA LYS A 185 12.54 -0.76 -26.26
C LYS A 185 13.09 0.11 -27.39
N GLY A 186 12.93 1.42 -27.31
CA GLY A 186 13.51 2.37 -28.26
C GLY A 186 13.00 3.79 -28.04
N LYS A 187 13.52 4.75 -28.80
CA LYS A 187 13.07 6.15 -28.83
C LYS A 187 12.45 6.43 -30.18
N LEU A 188 11.12 6.38 -30.25
CA LEU A 188 10.37 6.70 -31.46
C LEU A 188 9.09 7.43 -31.09
N ASP A 189 8.89 8.60 -31.68
CA ASP A 189 7.63 9.35 -31.62
C ASP A 189 6.60 8.71 -32.56
N GLY A 190 5.33 9.09 -32.44
CA GLY A 190 4.31 8.55 -33.33
C GLY A 190 3.03 9.36 -33.34
N GLU A 191 2.42 9.46 -34.52
CA GLU A 191 1.11 10.10 -34.72
C GLU A 191 -0.02 9.39 -33.97
N ARG A 192 0.21 8.16 -33.50
CA ARG A 192 -0.69 7.40 -32.65
C ARG A 192 0.06 6.74 -31.50
N THR A 193 -0.59 6.63 -30.35
CA THR A 193 -0.04 6.04 -29.12
C THR A 193 0.63 4.68 -29.31
N ARG A 194 0.10 3.81 -30.17
CA ARG A 194 0.65 2.46 -30.42
C ARG A 194 1.83 2.41 -31.39
N GLN A 195 2.22 3.52 -32.01
CA GLN A 195 3.38 3.58 -32.90
C GLN A 195 4.66 3.95 -32.16
N ALA A 196 4.53 4.65 -31.03
CA ALA A 196 5.67 5.11 -30.26
C ALA A 196 6.48 3.96 -29.64
N GLN A 197 7.76 4.20 -29.43
CA GLN A 197 8.64 3.37 -28.63
C GLN A 197 9.11 4.16 -27.42
N PHE A 198 9.14 3.46 -26.28
CA PHE A 198 9.66 3.95 -25.01
C PHE A 198 10.83 3.07 -24.57
N ALA A 199 11.61 3.52 -23.60
CA ALA A 199 12.64 2.73 -22.96
C ALA A 199 12.58 2.95 -21.44
N GLY A 200 11.98 1.99 -20.75
CA GLY A 200 11.83 2.03 -19.30
C GLY A 200 11.12 3.30 -18.78
N PRO A 201 9.90 3.63 -19.24
CA PRO A 201 9.16 4.76 -18.69
C PRO A 201 8.83 4.54 -17.22
N ILE A 202 9.07 5.54 -16.37
CA ILE A 202 8.82 5.46 -14.91
C ILE A 202 7.81 6.51 -14.47
N GLY A 203 8.17 7.79 -14.56
CA GLY A 203 7.34 8.89 -14.10
C GLY A 203 6.18 9.14 -15.05
N ILE A 204 4.99 9.40 -14.52
CA ILE A 204 3.81 9.77 -15.28
C ILE A 204 3.06 10.88 -14.56
N CYS A 205 2.58 11.87 -15.31
CA CYS A 205 1.69 12.89 -14.79
C CYS A 205 0.63 13.21 -15.84
N VAL A 206 -0.63 13.13 -15.44
CA VAL A 206 -1.76 13.54 -16.24
C VAL A 206 -2.02 15.02 -15.96
N ASP A 207 -2.07 15.79 -17.04
CA ASP A 207 -2.60 17.13 -17.01
C ASP A 207 -3.92 17.11 -17.80
N ASP A 208 -5.01 17.61 -17.20
CA ASP A 208 -6.39 17.50 -17.73
C ASP A 208 -6.95 18.80 -18.33
N ARG A 209 -6.12 19.83 -18.53
CA ARG A 209 -6.53 21.10 -19.13
C ARG A 209 -6.81 21.00 -20.63
N ALA A 210 -7.46 22.01 -21.23
CA ALA A 210 -7.87 21.93 -22.65
C ALA A 210 -6.72 21.78 -23.70
N ARG A 211 -5.45 22.00 -23.34
CA ARG A 211 -4.25 21.83 -24.22
C ARG A 211 -3.19 20.88 -23.62
N SER A 212 -3.59 20.12 -22.61
CA SER A 212 -2.73 19.25 -21.83
C SER A 212 -2.52 17.88 -22.45
N GLY A 213 -2.10 16.90 -21.64
CA GLY A 213 -1.83 15.55 -22.05
C GLY A 213 -1.16 14.78 -20.92
N ILE A 214 -0.59 13.62 -21.26
CA ILE A 214 0.11 12.78 -20.31
C ILE A 214 1.61 12.96 -20.50
N PHE A 215 2.29 13.49 -19.49
CA PHE A 215 3.74 13.62 -19.47
C PHE A 215 4.36 12.36 -18.90
N ILE A 216 5.44 11.89 -19.54
CA ILE A 216 6.09 10.63 -19.22
C ILE A 216 7.58 10.88 -19.11
N ALA A 217 8.17 10.49 -17.99
CA ALA A 217 9.61 10.38 -17.86
C ALA A 217 10.06 9.05 -18.49
N ASP A 218 10.57 9.13 -19.72
CA ASP A 218 11.05 7.99 -20.50
C ASP A 218 12.52 7.73 -20.15
N THR A 219 12.72 7.14 -18.97
CA THR A 219 13.95 7.19 -18.18
C THR A 219 15.17 6.72 -18.96
N LEU A 220 15.11 5.56 -19.61
CA LEU A 220 16.28 5.03 -20.35
C LEU A 220 16.46 5.64 -21.73
N ASN A 221 15.53 6.51 -22.15
CA ASN A 221 15.70 7.40 -23.29
C ASN A 221 16.11 8.81 -22.86
N HIS A 222 16.40 9.06 -21.57
CA HIS A 222 16.89 10.35 -21.08
C HIS A 222 16.03 11.53 -21.57
N SER A 223 14.70 11.37 -21.54
CA SER A 223 13.77 12.32 -22.14
C SER A 223 12.43 12.39 -21.41
N ILE A 224 11.74 13.51 -21.61
CA ILE A 224 10.33 13.68 -21.25
C ILE A 224 9.50 13.59 -22.53
N ARG A 225 8.49 12.73 -22.52
CA ARG A 225 7.56 12.50 -23.63
C ARG A 225 6.19 13.04 -23.24
N LYS A 226 5.39 13.46 -24.22
CA LYS A 226 3.98 13.83 -24.02
C LYS A 226 3.09 13.02 -24.94
N ILE A 227 1.99 12.52 -24.38
CA ILE A 227 0.84 12.01 -25.13
C ILE A 227 -0.19 13.13 -25.21
N GLY A 228 -0.48 13.62 -26.41
CA GLY A 228 -1.52 14.63 -26.63
C GLY A 228 -2.93 14.02 -26.69
N PHE A 229 -3.96 14.88 -26.63
CA PHE A 229 -5.35 14.47 -26.82
C PHE A 229 -5.67 13.98 -28.25
N ASP A 230 -4.84 14.35 -29.21
CA ASP A 230 -4.82 13.80 -30.56
C ASP A 230 -4.32 12.34 -30.61
N ASN A 231 -3.93 11.78 -29.46
CA ASN A 231 -3.28 10.49 -29.28
C ASN A 231 -1.89 10.41 -29.93
N GLY A 232 -1.28 11.54 -30.28
CA GLY A 232 0.11 11.62 -30.71
C GLY A 232 1.06 11.50 -29.51
N VAL A 233 2.22 10.89 -29.73
CA VAL A 233 3.32 10.81 -28.77
C VAL A 233 4.50 11.57 -29.34
N GLN A 234 4.98 12.57 -28.60
CA GLN A 234 6.11 13.40 -29.01
C GLN A 234 7.13 13.54 -27.90
N THR A 235 8.40 13.71 -28.29
CA THR A 235 9.46 14.10 -27.37
C THR A 235 9.31 15.58 -27.04
N MET A 236 9.10 15.89 -25.76
CA MET A 236 9.00 17.27 -25.29
C MET A 236 10.36 17.84 -24.94
N LEU A 237 11.22 17.05 -24.29
CA LEU A 237 12.54 17.46 -23.82
C LEU A 237 13.47 16.25 -23.86
N GLY A 238 14.77 16.48 -24.06
CA GLY A 238 15.77 15.42 -23.96
C GLY A 238 16.32 14.94 -25.29
N THR A 239 17.64 15.01 -25.45
CA THR A 239 18.36 14.56 -26.66
C THR A 239 18.19 13.07 -26.94
N GLY A 240 17.92 12.23 -25.93
CA GLY A 240 17.99 10.78 -26.06
C GLY A 240 19.26 10.17 -25.49
N SER A 241 20.23 11.01 -25.12
CA SER A 241 21.51 10.60 -24.53
C SER A 241 21.67 11.22 -23.14
N PRO A 242 22.30 10.49 -22.19
CA PRO A 242 22.54 11.02 -20.86
C PRO A 242 23.46 12.24 -20.93
N GLY A 243 23.16 13.27 -20.16
CA GLY A 243 24.05 14.41 -20.01
C GLY A 243 23.57 15.35 -18.92
N LEU A 244 24.47 16.21 -18.45
CA LEU A 244 24.17 17.28 -17.50
C LEU A 244 24.00 18.58 -18.25
N LEU A 245 23.01 19.38 -17.87
CA LEU A 245 22.80 20.71 -18.41
C LEU A 245 23.81 21.71 -17.81
N THR A 246 25.05 21.63 -18.26
CA THR A 246 26.19 22.37 -17.67
C THR A 246 26.03 23.88 -17.71
N ALA A 247 25.23 24.42 -18.62
CA ALA A 247 24.96 25.85 -18.71
C ALA A 247 24.09 26.38 -17.55
N LEU A 248 23.28 25.54 -16.89
CA LEU A 248 22.59 25.89 -15.64
C LEU A 248 23.53 25.88 -14.41
N MET A 249 24.78 25.44 -14.57
CA MET A 249 25.78 25.56 -13.50
C MET A 249 26.34 27.00 -13.40
N SER A 250 25.97 27.87 -14.35
CA SER A 250 26.40 29.29 -14.42
C SER A 250 25.26 30.31 -14.32
N SER A 251 24.01 29.87 -14.38
CA SER A 251 22.83 30.72 -14.22
C SER A 251 21.67 29.93 -13.64
N ASP A 252 20.82 30.59 -12.86
CA ASP A 252 19.64 29.96 -12.24
C ASP A 252 18.51 29.68 -13.27
N GLU A 253 18.56 30.35 -14.42
CA GLU A 253 17.59 30.22 -15.51
C GLU A 253 18.29 30.15 -16.87
N MET A 254 17.66 29.46 -17.82
CA MET A 254 18.11 29.36 -19.20
C MET A 254 16.93 29.28 -20.17
N THR A 255 17.09 29.93 -21.32
CA THR A 255 16.13 29.82 -22.42
C THR A 255 16.68 28.89 -23.49
N PHE A 256 15.91 27.87 -23.87
CA PHE A 256 16.22 26.97 -24.97
C PHE A 256 15.30 27.25 -26.15
N ILE A 257 15.88 27.42 -27.34
CA ILE A 257 15.09 27.58 -28.58
C ILE A 257 14.58 26.22 -29.07
N ASN A 258 15.37 25.15 -28.86
CA ASN A 258 14.99 23.79 -29.20
C ASN A 258 14.97 22.91 -27.95
N PRO A 259 13.80 22.36 -27.57
CA PRO A 259 13.66 21.47 -26.42
C PRO A 259 14.52 20.19 -26.50
N ASN A 260 14.94 19.78 -27.71
CA ASN A 260 15.83 18.63 -27.91
C ASN A 260 17.30 18.93 -27.62
N ASP A 261 17.69 20.19 -27.37
CA ASP A 261 19.05 20.54 -26.96
C ASP A 261 19.27 20.31 -25.45
N ILE A 262 18.20 20.07 -24.71
CA ILE A 262 18.25 19.80 -23.27
C ILE A 262 18.76 18.37 -23.06
N THR A 263 19.84 18.23 -22.31
CA THR A 263 20.36 16.94 -21.85
C THR A 263 19.80 16.62 -20.46
N LEU A 264 19.29 15.40 -20.32
CA LEU A 264 18.83 14.84 -19.05
C LEU A 264 19.61 13.55 -18.79
N SER A 265 19.62 13.05 -17.56
CA SER A 265 20.20 11.77 -17.20
C SER A 265 19.25 10.94 -16.32
N SER A 266 18.51 10.04 -16.97
CA SER A 266 17.58 9.09 -16.33
C SER A 266 16.51 9.80 -15.50
N PRO A 267 15.69 10.69 -16.10
CA PRO A 267 14.61 11.33 -15.38
C PRO A 267 13.61 10.26 -14.91
N GLN A 268 13.23 10.30 -13.63
CA GLN A 268 12.29 9.33 -13.05
C GLN A 268 10.98 9.95 -12.59
N GLY A 269 10.96 11.26 -12.35
CA GLY A 269 9.76 11.99 -11.92
C GLY A 269 9.41 13.09 -12.91
N VAL A 270 8.12 13.26 -13.16
CA VAL A 270 7.56 14.41 -13.86
C VAL A 270 6.29 14.82 -13.14
N ALA A 271 6.08 16.12 -12.96
CA ALA A 271 4.88 16.70 -12.39
C ALA A 271 4.52 17.98 -13.13
N VAL A 272 3.25 18.34 -13.16
CA VAL A 272 2.75 19.52 -13.88
C VAL A 272 2.06 20.47 -12.90
N ASP A 273 2.31 21.77 -13.03
CA ASP A 273 1.61 22.79 -12.24
C ASP A 273 0.30 23.27 -12.89
N SER A 274 -0.44 24.14 -12.21
CA SER A 274 -1.68 24.73 -12.70
C SER A 274 -1.52 25.71 -13.87
N GLY A 275 -0.29 26.13 -14.20
CA GLY A 275 0.04 27.02 -15.32
C GLY A 275 0.39 26.32 -16.64
N GLY A 276 0.96 25.12 -16.60
CA GLY A 276 1.41 24.40 -17.80
C GLY A 276 2.82 23.86 -17.67
N ASN A 277 3.51 24.32 -16.63
CA ASN A 277 4.93 24.13 -16.44
C ASN A 277 5.16 22.77 -15.81
N ILE A 278 6.34 22.22 -16.08
CA ILE A 278 6.68 20.89 -15.60
C ILE A 278 7.89 20.92 -14.68
N PHE A 279 7.82 20.08 -13.65
CA PHE A 279 8.94 19.75 -12.78
C PHE A 279 9.48 18.38 -13.19
N ILE A 280 10.80 18.27 -13.31
CA ILE A 280 11.48 17.05 -13.75
C ILE A 280 12.48 16.66 -12.66
N ALA A 281 12.38 15.42 -12.18
CA ALA A 281 13.39 14.84 -11.31
C ALA A 281 14.44 14.12 -12.16
N ASP A 282 15.50 14.83 -12.50
CA ASP A 282 16.59 14.32 -13.32
C ASP A 282 17.59 13.53 -12.47
N THR A 283 17.28 12.25 -12.28
CA THR A 283 17.69 11.50 -11.09
C THR A 283 19.18 11.23 -11.04
N ASP A 284 19.81 10.82 -12.15
CA ASP A 284 21.24 10.54 -12.15
C ASP A 284 22.09 11.82 -12.13
N ASN A 285 21.49 12.97 -12.45
CA ASN A 285 22.10 14.28 -12.29
C ASN A 285 21.83 14.89 -10.89
N HIS A 286 21.05 14.22 -10.04
CA HIS A 286 20.64 14.71 -8.72
C HIS A 286 20.00 16.11 -8.74
N ALA A 287 19.27 16.43 -9.81
CA ALA A 287 18.71 17.75 -10.05
C ALA A 287 17.18 17.73 -10.18
N ILE A 288 16.55 18.83 -9.79
CA ILE A 288 15.16 19.13 -10.13
C ILE A 288 15.16 20.30 -11.10
N TYR A 289 14.55 20.10 -12.27
CA TYR A 289 14.35 21.18 -13.23
C TYR A 289 12.91 21.65 -13.20
N PHE A 290 12.73 22.96 -13.23
CA PHE A 290 11.46 23.61 -13.56
C PHE A 290 11.53 24.09 -15.00
N VAL A 291 10.53 23.75 -15.80
CA VAL A 291 10.46 24.14 -17.21
C VAL A 291 9.17 24.90 -17.45
N ASP A 292 9.34 26.18 -17.80
CA ASP A 292 8.28 27.07 -18.24
C ASP A 292 8.08 26.97 -19.76
N PHE A 293 6.83 26.85 -20.19
CA PHE A 293 6.44 26.75 -21.61
C PHE A 293 5.65 27.98 -22.11
N SER A 294 5.59 29.07 -21.34
CA SER A 294 4.85 30.29 -21.66
C SER A 294 5.41 31.11 -22.82
#